data_AF-A0A4U0UIA5-F1
#
_entry.id   AF-A0A4U0UIA5-F1
#
_cell.length_a   1.000
_cell.length_b   1.000
_cell.length_c   1.000
_cell.angle_alpha   90.00
_cell.angle_beta   90.00
_cell.angle_gamma   90.00
#
_symmetry.space_group_name_H-M   'P 1'
#
loop_
_entity.id
_entity.type
_entity.pdbx_description
1 polymer ?
#
loop_
_entity_poly.entity_id
_entity_poly.type
_entity_poly.pdbx_seq_one_letter_code
_entity_poly.pdbx_strand_id
1 'polypeptide(L)'
;MIAFAAMLFGIGMPETYQREILRRKAKRQGLPPSQQSLAASGVTITEMFEITVLTPLKMLVTDPVVVLVSLYLGFNFAVIFQWFVTVPTVLGAVYGFSLQQAGLAFIAAIVGSILAALMSILIEQIITRGHRKQHRNTVVAIEYRLIPAMIGGIFITASLFWIGWTASPKVNWRSPVLGTMVYVWGNLSVLVSGA
;
A
#
# COMPACT_ATOMS: atom_id res chain seq x y z
N MET A 1 12.63 -12.78 13.80
CA MET A 1 13.60 -13.34 12.83
C MET A 1 13.92 -12.37 11.68
N ILE A 2 12.94 -11.79 10.98
CA ILE A 2 13.18 -10.88 9.84
C ILE A 2 13.95 -9.61 10.24
N ALA A 3 13.62 -8.98 11.37
CA ALA A 3 14.33 -7.81 11.88
C ALA A 3 15.80 -8.11 12.23
N PHE A 4 16.08 -9.30 12.78
CA PHE A 4 17.43 -9.72 13.15
C PHE A 4 18.29 -10.04 11.92
N ALA A 5 17.68 -10.65 10.89
CA ALA A 5 18.32 -10.88 9.59
C ALA A 5 18.63 -9.56 8.85
N ALA A 6 17.71 -8.58 8.89
CA ALA A 6 17.93 -7.25 8.34
C ALA A 6 19.04 -6.49 9.07
N MET A 7 19.12 -6.64 10.39
CA MET A 7 20.15 -6.00 11.22
C MET A 7 21.54 -6.61 10.97
N LEU A 8 21.64 -7.93 10.81
CA LEU A 8 22.88 -8.61 10.42
C LEU A 8 23.37 -8.22 9.02
N PHE A 9 22.46 -8.01 8.06
CA PHE A 9 22.80 -7.57 6.71
C PHE A 9 23.34 -6.12 6.68
N GLY A 10 22.98 -5.30 7.65
CA GLY A 10 23.40 -3.89 7.75
C GLY A 10 24.81 -3.65 8.28
N ILE A 11 25.45 -4.63 8.95
CA ILE A 11 26.70 -4.41 9.73
C ILE A 11 27.94 -4.07 8.85
N GLY A 12 27.87 -4.25 7.54
CA GLY A 12 28.96 -3.90 6.61
C GLY A 12 28.58 -2.89 5.52
N MET A 13 27.35 -2.37 5.52
CA MET A 13 26.87 -1.53 4.43
C MET A 13 27.38 -0.08 4.58
N PRO A 14 27.92 0.54 3.53
CA PRO A 14 28.29 1.95 3.58
C PRO A 14 27.05 2.79 3.81
N GLU A 15 27.16 3.75 4.74
CA GLU A 15 26.11 4.73 5.09
C GLU A 15 25.40 5.24 3.82
N THR A 16 24.14 4.83 3.59
CA THR A 16 23.38 5.18 2.37
C THR A 16 22.66 6.52 2.52
N TYR A 17 22.65 7.10 3.72
CA TYR A 17 21.97 8.37 3.97
C TYR A 17 22.70 9.52 3.29
N GLN A 18 22.13 9.98 2.17
CA GLN A 18 22.75 10.98 1.29
C GLN A 18 23.16 12.26 2.02
N ARG A 19 22.43 12.67 3.07
CA ARG A 19 22.78 13.87 3.85
C ARG A 19 24.05 13.68 4.67
N GLU A 20 24.29 12.49 5.22
CA GLU A 20 25.48 12.23 6.05
C GLU A 20 26.73 12.03 5.18
N ILE A 21 26.58 11.46 3.98
CA ILE A 21 27.66 11.42 2.97
C ILE A 21 28.09 12.84 2.59
N LEU A 22 27.13 13.73 2.32
CA LEU A 22 27.40 15.13 1.98
C LEU A 22 28.05 15.88 3.15
N ARG A 23 27.61 15.62 4.39
CA ARG A 23 28.21 16.19 5.60
C ARG A 23 29.65 15.73 5.81
N ARG A 24 29.95 14.44 5.65
CA ARG A 24 31.31 13.89 5.74
C ARG A 24 32.22 14.48 4.65
N LYS A 25 31.71 14.68 3.43
CA LYS A 25 32.45 15.34 2.34
C LYS A 25 32.71 16.81 2.63
N ALA A 26 31.71 17.56 3.09
CA ALA A 26 31.85 18.97 3.46
C ALA A 26 32.86 19.17 4.61
N LYS A 27 32.83 18.28 5.62
CA LYS A 27 33.79 18.27 6.73
C LYS A 27 35.22 17.96 6.28
N ARG A 28 35.40 17.04 5.32
CA ARG A 28 36.73 16.73 4.74
C ARG A 28 37.28 17.86 3.88
N GLN A 29 36.41 18.70 3.31
CA GLN A 29 36.78 19.82 2.45
C GLN A 29 36.92 21.15 3.21
N GLY A 30 36.78 21.16 4.55
CA GLY A 30 36.96 22.36 5.37
C GLY A 30 35.93 23.47 5.13
N LEU A 31 34.83 23.17 4.42
CA LEU A 31 33.75 24.15 4.22
C LEU A 31 32.97 24.35 5.53
N PRO A 32 32.47 25.57 5.80
CA PRO A 32 31.57 25.80 6.91
C PRO A 32 30.38 24.83 6.79
N PRO A 33 29.88 24.27 7.91
CA PRO A 33 28.74 23.37 7.87
C PRO A 33 27.62 24.08 7.12
N SER A 34 27.13 23.48 6.02
CA SER A 34 26.03 24.05 5.26
C SER A 34 24.90 24.35 6.25
N GLN A 35 24.40 25.59 6.25
CA GLN A 35 23.29 26.05 7.10
C GLN A 35 21.96 25.32 6.82
N GLN A 36 21.99 24.19 6.12
CA GLN A 36 20.85 23.30 5.95
C GLN A 36 20.58 22.60 7.28
N SER A 37 19.90 23.34 8.15
CA SER A 37 19.12 22.90 9.32
C SER A 37 19.80 21.81 10.15
N LEU A 38 20.31 22.23 11.32
CA LEU A 38 20.70 21.37 12.45
C LEU A 38 19.64 20.33 12.89
N ALA A 39 18.45 20.27 12.28
CA ALA A 39 17.33 19.43 12.70
C ALA A 39 17.43 17.91 12.44
N ALA A 40 18.60 17.30 12.21
CA ALA A 40 18.62 15.86 11.91
C ALA A 40 19.87 15.08 12.34
N SER A 41 20.65 15.56 13.32
CA SER A 41 21.75 14.76 13.90
C SER A 41 21.74 14.69 15.43
N GLY A 42 20.68 15.19 16.07
CA GLY A 42 20.59 15.25 17.52
C GLY A 42 19.15 15.27 18.02
N VAL A 43 18.26 14.51 17.38
CA VAL A 43 16.90 14.34 17.88
C VAL A 43 16.99 13.38 19.06
N THR A 44 16.63 13.85 20.25
CA THR A 44 16.63 13.00 21.45
C THR A 44 15.64 11.85 21.22
N ILE A 45 15.87 10.64 21.76
CA ILE A 45 14.95 9.49 21.58
C ILE A 45 13.50 9.88 21.92
N THR A 46 13.32 10.74 22.92
CA THR A 46 12.04 11.33 23.32
C THR A 46 11.40 12.19 22.23
N GLU A 47 12.19 13.06 21.59
CA GLU A 47 11.75 13.95 20.53
C GLU A 47 11.46 13.17 19.22
N MET A 48 12.21 12.09 18.98
CA MET A 48 11.94 11.15 17.90
C MET A 48 10.65 10.36 18.16
N PHE A 49 10.36 9.99 19.41
CA PHE A 49 9.09 9.36 19.81
C PHE A 49 7.91 10.33 19.64
N GLU A 50 8.07 11.60 20.01
CA GLU A 50 7.05 12.63 19.82
C GLU A 50 6.72 12.85 18.34
N ILE A 51 7.73 12.96 17.49
CA ILE A 51 7.55 13.17 16.05
C ILE A 51 6.98 11.92 15.37
N THR A 52 7.41 10.72 15.77
CA THR A 52 7.04 9.47 15.07
C THR A 52 5.72 8.89 15.55
N VAL A 53 5.34 9.09 16.82
CA VAL A 53 4.17 8.43 17.43
C VAL A 53 3.11 9.44 17.85
N LEU A 54 3.48 10.46 18.63
CA LEU A 54 2.51 11.43 19.16
C LEU A 54 1.97 12.36 18.08
N THR A 55 2.79 12.74 17.11
CA THR A 55 2.38 13.65 16.03
C THR A 55 1.32 13.03 15.11
N PRO A 56 1.49 11.79 14.59
CA PRO A 56 0.43 11.12 13.83
C PRO A 56 -0.83 10.86 14.66
N LEU A 57 -0.70 10.48 15.94
CA LEU A 57 -1.86 10.27 16.83
C LEU A 57 -2.65 11.56 17.06
N LYS A 58 -1.96 12.70 17.20
CA LYS A 58 -2.60 14.01 17.33
C LYS A 58 -3.29 14.38 16.01
N MET A 59 -2.60 14.26 14.89
CA MET A 59 -3.15 14.52 13.54
C MET A 59 -4.38 13.66 13.26
N LEU A 60 -4.41 12.41 13.73
CA LEU A 60 -5.56 11.52 13.60
C LEU A 60 -6.84 12.06 14.25
N VAL A 61 -6.74 12.93 15.25
CA VAL A 61 -7.91 13.51 15.94
C VAL A 61 -8.13 14.97 15.55
N THR A 62 -7.07 15.72 15.23
CA THR A 62 -7.17 17.15 14.92
C THR A 62 -7.51 17.43 13.46
N ASP A 63 -7.02 16.61 12.53
CA ASP A 63 -7.22 16.84 11.09
C ASP A 63 -8.35 15.96 10.53
N PRO A 64 -9.49 16.53 10.11
CA PRO A 64 -10.65 15.76 9.66
C PRO A 64 -10.36 14.90 8.43
N VAL A 65 -9.43 15.32 7.57
CA VAL A 65 -9.02 14.55 6.39
C VAL A 65 -8.27 13.27 6.81
N VAL A 66 -7.39 13.36 7.80
CA VAL A 66 -6.63 12.21 8.31
C VAL A 66 -7.57 11.20 8.95
N VAL A 67 -8.54 11.67 9.76
CA VAL A 67 -9.60 10.82 10.34
C VAL A 67 -10.30 9.99 9.25
N LEU A 68 -10.78 10.64 8.20
CA LEU A 68 -11.56 10.00 7.13
C LEU A 68 -10.73 8.98 6.35
N VAL A 69 -9.49 9.33 6.00
CA VAL A 69 -8.58 8.45 5.26
C VAL A 69 -8.19 7.23 6.11
N SER A 70 -7.87 7.42 7.38
CA SER A 70 -7.55 6.33 8.31
C SER A 70 -8.76 5.42 8.55
N LEU A 71 -9.96 5.97 8.68
CA LEU A 71 -11.19 5.18 8.80
C LEU A 71 -11.46 4.36 7.53
N TYR A 72 -11.29 4.96 6.36
CA TYR A 72 -11.46 4.28 5.06
C TYR A 72 -10.46 3.13 4.87
N LEU A 73 -9.18 3.35 5.23
CA LEU A 73 -8.16 2.31 5.21
C LEU A 73 -8.47 1.20 6.21
N GLY A 74 -8.87 1.55 7.44
CA GLY A 74 -9.28 0.59 8.46
C GLY A 74 -10.46 -0.27 8.02
N PHE A 75 -11.47 0.35 7.41
CA PHE A 75 -12.60 -0.37 6.81
C PHE A 75 -12.15 -1.30 5.69
N ASN A 76 -11.27 -0.84 4.78
CA ASN A 76 -10.71 -1.70 3.73
C ASN A 76 -9.99 -2.92 4.30
N PHE A 77 -9.17 -2.74 5.33
CA PHE A 77 -8.49 -3.85 6.00
C PHE A 77 -9.47 -4.83 6.63
N ALA A 78 -10.51 -4.34 7.31
CA ALA A 78 -11.55 -5.20 7.86
C ALA A 78 -12.25 -6.05 6.78
N VAL A 79 -12.56 -5.45 5.62
CA VAL A 79 -13.18 -6.17 4.49
C VAL A 79 -12.22 -7.20 3.89
N ILE A 80 -10.92 -6.91 3.78
CA ILE A 80 -9.91 -7.89 3.32
C ILE A 80 -9.87 -9.12 4.24
N PHE A 81 -9.79 -8.92 5.55
CA PHE A 81 -9.75 -10.02 6.49
C PHE A 81 -11.05 -10.83 6.47
N GLN A 82 -12.20 -10.14 6.36
CA GLN A 82 -13.49 -10.82 6.21
C GLN A 82 -13.56 -11.63 4.92
N TRP A 83 -13.00 -11.12 3.82
CA TRP A 83 -12.94 -11.81 2.53
C TRP A 83 -12.13 -13.12 2.62
N PHE A 84 -10.99 -13.13 3.33
CA PHE A 84 -10.18 -14.35 3.53
C PHE A 84 -10.96 -15.47 4.25
N VAL A 85 -11.88 -15.10 5.14
CA VAL A 85 -12.75 -16.05 5.83
C VAL A 85 -13.93 -16.45 4.94
N THR A 86 -14.57 -15.47 4.31
CA THR A 86 -15.84 -15.67 3.59
C THR A 86 -15.68 -16.51 2.32
N VAL A 87 -14.62 -16.30 1.53
CA VAL A 87 -14.40 -17.03 0.27
C VAL A 87 -14.34 -18.55 0.46
N PRO A 88 -13.47 -19.11 1.34
CA PRO A 88 -13.45 -20.55 1.56
C PRO A 88 -14.75 -21.06 2.20
N THR A 89 -15.40 -20.27 3.07
CA THR A 89 -16.69 -20.64 3.66
C THR A 89 -17.80 -20.77 2.60
N VAL A 90 -17.90 -19.83 1.66
CA VAL A 90 -18.90 -19.88 0.57
C VAL A 90 -18.60 -21.02 -0.40
N LEU A 91 -17.33 -21.22 -0.77
CA LEU A 91 -16.93 -22.34 -1.63
C LEU A 91 -17.23 -23.70 -0.99
N GLY A 92 -17.01 -23.83 0.32
CA GLY A 92 -17.35 -25.05 1.07
C GLY A 92 -18.86 -25.25 1.21
N ALA A 93 -19.58 -24.23 1.70
CA ALA A 93 -21.00 -24.35 2.04
C ALA A 93 -21.94 -24.45 0.83
N VAL A 94 -21.64 -23.73 -0.26
CA VAL A 94 -22.52 -23.67 -1.44
C VAL A 94 -22.10 -24.69 -2.51
N TYR A 95 -20.79 -24.89 -2.69
CA TYR A 95 -20.26 -25.71 -3.79
C TYR A 95 -19.64 -27.03 -3.33
N GLY A 96 -19.59 -27.30 -2.01
CA GLY A 96 -19.05 -28.55 -1.47
C GLY A 96 -17.54 -28.70 -1.67
N PHE A 97 -16.80 -27.60 -1.84
CA PHE A 97 -15.35 -27.67 -2.05
C PHE A 97 -14.64 -28.21 -0.81
N SER A 98 -13.66 -29.09 -1.02
CA SER A 98 -12.72 -29.48 0.04
C SER A 98 -11.79 -28.32 0.40
N LEU A 99 -11.15 -28.40 1.57
CA LEU A 99 -10.21 -27.37 2.02
C LEU A 99 -9.08 -27.10 0.99
N GLN A 100 -8.59 -28.16 0.33
CA GLN A 100 -7.55 -28.04 -0.70
C GLN A 100 -8.07 -27.32 -1.95
N GLN A 101 -9.30 -27.63 -2.38
CA GLN A 101 -9.94 -26.99 -3.53
C GLN A 101 -10.26 -25.51 -3.27
N ALA A 102 -10.68 -25.16 -2.05
CA ALA A 102 -10.83 -23.78 -1.64
C ALA A 102 -9.48 -23.04 -1.62
N GLY A 103 -8.39 -23.71 -1.22
CA GLY A 103 -7.03 -23.19 -1.32
C GLY A 103 -6.61 -22.87 -2.76
N LEU A 104 -6.94 -23.75 -3.71
CA LEU A 104 -6.67 -23.55 -5.14
C LEU A 104 -7.40 -22.32 -5.71
N ALA A 105 -8.57 -21.97 -5.19
CA ALA A 105 -9.30 -20.77 -5.62
C ALA A 105 -8.53 -19.46 -5.35
N PHE A 106 -7.59 -19.43 -4.40
CA PHE A 106 -6.73 -18.29 -4.14
C PHE A 106 -5.69 -18.04 -5.26
N ILE A 107 -5.51 -18.94 -6.21
CA ILE A 107 -4.72 -18.65 -7.42
C ILE A 107 -5.33 -17.47 -8.18
N ALA A 108 -6.66 -17.32 -8.17
CA ALA A 108 -7.33 -16.16 -8.76
C ALA A 108 -6.92 -14.84 -8.07
N ALA A 109 -6.62 -14.87 -6.76
CA ALA A 109 -6.10 -13.72 -6.04
C ALA A 109 -4.68 -13.35 -6.49
N ILE A 110 -3.82 -14.34 -6.77
CA ILE A 110 -2.47 -14.12 -7.32
C ILE A 110 -2.56 -13.46 -8.71
N VAL A 111 -3.48 -13.90 -9.55
CA VAL A 111 -3.68 -13.27 -10.88
C VAL A 111 -4.17 -11.83 -10.71
N GLY A 112 -5.13 -11.59 -9.79
CA GLY A 112 -5.62 -10.25 -9.47
C GLY A 112 -4.53 -9.31 -8.95
N SER A 113 -3.57 -9.82 -8.16
CA SER A 113 -2.46 -9.01 -7.65
C SER A 113 -1.45 -8.61 -8.71
N ILE A 114 -1.17 -9.50 -9.68
CA ILE A 114 -0.34 -9.18 -10.84
C ILE A 114 -1.01 -8.08 -11.68
N LEU A 115 -2.33 -8.19 -11.93
CA LEU A 115 -3.08 -7.17 -12.66
C LEU A 115 -3.07 -5.80 -11.93
N ALA A 116 -3.19 -5.80 -10.60
CA ALA A 116 -3.07 -4.58 -9.80
C ALA A 116 -1.69 -3.92 -9.91
N ALA A 117 -0.62 -4.73 -9.85
CA ALA A 117 0.74 -4.24 -9.98
C ALA A 117 0.97 -3.62 -11.37
N LEU A 118 0.54 -4.30 -12.44
CA LEU A 118 0.67 -3.79 -13.81
C LEU A 118 -0.10 -2.47 -14.00
N MET A 119 -1.34 -2.39 -13.51
CA MET A 119 -2.12 -1.16 -13.57
C MET A 119 -1.48 -0.02 -12.80
N SER A 120 -0.97 -0.28 -11.60
CA SER A 120 -0.32 0.75 -10.77
C SER A 120 0.93 1.29 -11.47
N ILE A 121 1.75 0.41 -12.05
CA ILE A 121 2.93 0.80 -12.84
C ILE A 121 2.53 1.62 -14.07
N LEU A 122 1.48 1.21 -14.79
CA LEU A 122 0.99 1.94 -15.97
C LEU A 122 0.54 3.35 -15.60
N ILE A 123 -0.26 3.49 -14.54
CA ILE A 123 -0.75 4.79 -14.07
C ILE A 123 0.43 5.68 -13.66
N GLU A 124 1.37 5.15 -12.88
CA GLU A 124 2.57 5.88 -12.45
C GLU A 124 3.44 6.33 -13.64
N GLN A 125 3.62 5.45 -14.64
CA GLN A 125 4.35 5.79 -15.86
C GLN A 125 3.65 6.87 -16.68
N ILE A 126 2.32 6.83 -16.81
CA ILE A 126 1.54 7.85 -17.53
C ILE A 126 1.68 9.21 -16.84
N ILE A 127 1.50 9.25 -15.52
CA ILE A 127 1.61 10.48 -14.71
C ILE A 127 3.02 11.05 -14.81
N THR A 128 4.05 10.22 -14.59
CA THR A 128 5.46 10.65 -14.62
C THR A 128 5.87 11.13 -16.00
N ARG A 129 5.45 10.45 -17.08
CA ARG A 129 5.73 10.86 -18.47
C ARG A 129 5.01 12.16 -18.84
N GLY A 130 3.77 12.35 -18.39
CA GLY A 130 3.01 13.59 -18.58
C GLY A 130 3.65 14.77 -17.86
N HIS A 131 3.98 14.61 -16.58
CA HIS A 131 4.65 15.64 -15.79
C HIS A 131 6.03 16.00 -16.34
N ARG A 132 6.83 15.02 -16.79
CA ARG A 132 8.16 15.28 -17.35
C ARG A 132 8.12 16.05 -18.68
N LYS A 133 7.02 15.96 -19.43
CA LYS A 133 6.79 16.74 -20.66
C LYS A 133 6.36 18.17 -20.36
N GLN A 134 5.61 18.39 -19.28
CA GLN A 134 5.05 19.70 -18.96
C GLN A 134 5.97 20.54 -18.07
N HIS A 135 6.64 19.93 -17.09
CA HIS A 135 7.51 20.62 -16.13
C HIS A 135 8.82 19.86 -15.93
N ARG A 136 9.93 20.45 -16.41
CA ARG A 136 11.25 19.81 -16.51
C ARG A 136 11.93 19.54 -15.16
N ASN A 137 11.38 19.98 -14.02
CA ASN A 137 12.06 19.86 -12.72
C ASN A 137 11.16 19.94 -11.48
N THR A 138 9.86 19.70 -11.58
CA THR A 138 8.94 19.84 -10.43
C THR A 138 8.58 18.46 -9.89
N VAL A 139 8.64 18.30 -8.58
CA VAL A 139 8.23 17.08 -7.86
C VAL A 139 6.74 16.84 -8.15
N VAL A 140 6.39 15.59 -8.53
CA VAL A 140 5.00 15.20 -8.77
C VAL A 140 4.20 15.38 -7.48
N ALA A 141 3.07 16.08 -7.55
CA ALA A 141 2.23 16.29 -6.37
C ALA A 141 1.72 14.96 -5.82
N ILE A 142 1.66 14.84 -4.48
CA ILE A 142 1.26 13.62 -3.77
C ILE A 142 -0.19 13.23 -4.13
N GLU A 143 -1.02 14.20 -4.53
CA GLU A 143 -2.42 14.03 -4.94
C GLU A 143 -2.59 13.06 -6.12
N TYR A 144 -1.62 12.99 -7.04
CA TYR A 144 -1.68 12.06 -8.18
C TYR A 144 -1.55 10.60 -7.77
N ARG A 145 -1.00 10.33 -6.57
CA ARG A 145 -0.92 8.97 -6.01
C ARG A 145 -2.29 8.46 -5.57
N LEU A 146 -3.32 9.32 -5.45
CA LEU A 146 -4.68 8.94 -5.04
C LEU A 146 -5.53 8.37 -6.19
N ILE A 147 -5.12 8.59 -7.45
CA ILE A 147 -5.87 8.18 -8.65
C ILE A 147 -6.08 6.64 -8.70
N PRO A 148 -5.06 5.79 -8.44
CA PRO A 148 -5.27 4.34 -8.36
C PRO A 148 -6.26 3.93 -7.27
N ALA A 149 -6.31 4.63 -6.13
CA ALA A 149 -7.29 4.34 -5.08
C ALA A 149 -8.72 4.67 -5.49
N MET A 150 -8.94 5.77 -6.21
CA MET A 150 -10.27 6.13 -6.72
C MET A 150 -10.81 5.06 -7.68
N ILE A 151 -9.96 4.59 -8.60
CA ILE A 151 -10.31 3.52 -9.54
C ILE A 151 -10.53 2.20 -8.78
N GLY A 152 -9.62 1.86 -7.85
CA GLY A 152 -9.70 0.66 -7.04
C GLY A 152 -10.98 0.56 -6.20
N GLY A 153 -11.45 1.67 -5.63
CA GLY A 153 -12.69 1.71 -4.85
C GLY A 153 -13.93 1.28 -5.63
N ILE A 154 -14.03 1.64 -6.91
CA ILE A 154 -15.12 1.22 -7.79
C ILE A 154 -15.06 -0.29 -8.02
N PHE A 155 -13.88 -0.84 -8.30
CA PHE A 155 -13.68 -2.28 -8.50
C PHE A 155 -13.98 -3.09 -7.24
N ILE A 156 -13.60 -2.61 -6.05
CA ILE A 156 -13.93 -3.26 -4.78
C ILE A 156 -15.43 -3.36 -4.59
N THR A 157 -16.14 -2.25 -4.79
CA THR A 157 -17.60 -2.22 -4.60
C THR A 157 -18.30 -3.13 -5.61
N ALA A 158 -17.96 -3.03 -6.89
CA ALA A 158 -18.54 -3.85 -7.95
C ALA A 158 -18.27 -5.36 -7.75
N SER A 159 -17.06 -5.72 -7.32
CA SER A 159 -16.69 -7.11 -7.07
C SER A 159 -17.41 -7.71 -5.86
N LEU A 160 -17.62 -6.96 -4.78
CA LEU A 160 -18.39 -7.42 -3.62
C LEU A 160 -19.84 -7.74 -4.00
N PHE A 161 -20.49 -6.86 -4.77
CA PHE A 161 -21.83 -7.13 -5.31
C PHE A 161 -21.84 -8.34 -6.24
N TRP A 162 -20.84 -8.48 -7.10
CA TRP A 162 -20.70 -9.65 -7.97
C TRP A 162 -20.61 -10.94 -7.15
N ILE A 163 -19.69 -11.02 -6.19
CA ILE A 163 -19.51 -12.21 -5.35
C ILE A 163 -20.79 -12.52 -4.58
N GLY A 164 -21.43 -11.51 -3.98
CA GLY A 164 -22.68 -11.67 -3.24
C GLY A 164 -23.82 -12.20 -4.11
N TRP A 165 -23.97 -11.68 -5.33
CA TRP A 165 -24.99 -12.15 -6.28
C TRP A 165 -24.72 -13.57 -6.80
N THR A 166 -23.46 -13.95 -6.90
CA THR A 166 -23.04 -15.23 -7.47
C THR A 166 -22.84 -16.33 -6.44
N ALA A 167 -22.95 -16.01 -5.14
CA ALA A 167 -22.97 -16.96 -4.03
C ALA A 167 -24.31 -17.72 -3.94
N SER A 168 -24.74 -18.32 -5.04
CA SER A 168 -25.98 -19.09 -5.14
C SER A 168 -25.68 -20.46 -5.76
N PRO A 169 -26.32 -21.55 -5.27
CA PRO A 169 -26.14 -22.89 -5.86
C PRO A 169 -26.50 -22.96 -7.35
N LYS A 170 -27.30 -22.01 -7.85
CA LYS A 170 -27.73 -21.93 -9.25
C LYS A 170 -26.64 -21.42 -10.20
N VAL A 171 -25.59 -20.78 -9.68
CA VAL A 171 -24.54 -20.13 -10.47
C VAL A 171 -23.25 -20.95 -10.38
N ASN A 172 -22.56 -21.14 -11.51
CA ASN A 172 -21.29 -21.87 -11.55
C ASN A 172 -20.23 -21.28 -10.61
N TRP A 173 -19.49 -22.16 -9.90
CA TRP A 173 -18.40 -21.80 -8.96
C TRP A 173 -17.31 -20.90 -9.56
N ARG A 174 -17.13 -20.92 -10.89
CA ARG A 174 -16.15 -20.07 -11.59
C ARG A 174 -16.47 -18.57 -11.46
N SER A 175 -17.75 -18.22 -11.35
CA SER A 175 -18.18 -16.82 -11.26
C SER A 175 -17.72 -16.13 -9.98
N PRO A 176 -17.95 -16.67 -8.77
CA PRO A 176 -17.42 -16.05 -7.55
C PRO A 176 -15.89 -16.05 -7.52
N VAL A 177 -15.21 -17.04 -8.12
CA VAL A 177 -13.73 -17.08 -8.25
C VAL A 177 -13.20 -15.98 -9.18
N LEU A 178 -13.94 -15.60 -10.22
CA LEU A 178 -13.59 -14.42 -11.02
C LEU A 178 -13.88 -13.12 -10.28
N GLY A 179 -14.98 -13.07 -9.51
CA GLY A 179 -15.29 -11.94 -8.63
C GLY A 179 -14.17 -11.69 -7.61
N THR A 180 -13.60 -12.74 -7.04
CA THR A 180 -12.47 -12.62 -6.11
C THR A 180 -11.21 -12.06 -6.76
N MET A 181 -10.93 -12.43 -8.01
CA MET A 181 -9.82 -11.83 -8.79
C MET A 181 -9.99 -10.31 -8.93
N VAL A 182 -11.20 -9.86 -9.28
CA VAL A 182 -11.51 -8.43 -9.45
C VAL A 182 -11.46 -7.68 -8.10
N TYR A 183 -11.91 -8.33 -7.02
CA TYR A 183 -11.81 -7.78 -5.67
C TYR A 183 -10.35 -7.52 -5.27
N VAL A 184 -9.48 -8.51 -5.45
CA VAL A 184 -8.05 -8.39 -5.11
C VAL A 184 -7.37 -7.35 -5.98
N TRP A 185 -7.74 -7.26 -7.26
CA TRP A 185 -7.24 -6.23 -8.16
C TRP A 185 -7.57 -4.80 -7.66
N GLY A 186 -8.84 -4.54 -7.36
CA GLY A 186 -9.28 -3.25 -6.83
C GLY A 186 -8.65 -2.91 -5.48
N ASN A 187 -8.63 -3.89 -4.57
CA ASN A 187 -8.12 -3.71 -3.21
C ASN A 187 -6.61 -3.40 -3.18
N LEU A 188 -5.80 -4.12 -3.95
CA LEU A 188 -4.37 -3.84 -4.02
C LEU A 188 -4.07 -2.49 -4.68
N SER A 189 -4.89 -2.05 -5.63
CA SER A 189 -4.73 -0.72 -6.25
C SER A 189 -4.95 0.40 -5.21
N VAL A 190 -5.87 0.21 -4.25
CA VAL A 190 -6.06 1.13 -3.12
C VAL A 190 -4.87 1.08 -2.15
N LEU A 191 -4.37 -0.12 -1.82
CA LEU A 191 -3.27 -0.27 -0.86
C LEU A 191 -1.95 0.31 -1.38
N VAL A 192 -1.63 0.14 -2.66
CA VAL A 192 -0.43 0.72 -3.29
C VAL A 192 -0.48 2.25 -3.30
N SER A 193 -1.68 2.82 -3.44
CA SER A 193 -1.90 4.27 -3.42
C SER A 193 -1.75 4.88 -2.03
N GLY A 194 -2.09 4.14 -0.97
CA GLY A 194 -1.99 4.58 0.42
C GLY A 194 -0.60 4.49 1.05
N ALA A 195 0.40 3.96 0.33
CA ALA A 195 1.79 3.75 0.79
C ALA A 195 2.77 4.80 0.22
#